data_AF-A0A8C4Q161-F1
#
_entry.id   AF-A0A8C4Q161-F1
#
_cell.length_a   1.000
_cell.length_b   1.000
_cell.length_c   1.000
_cell.angle_alpha   90.00
_cell.angle_beta   90.00
_cell.angle_gamma   90.00
#
_symmetry.space_group_name_H-M   'P 1'
#
loop_
_entity.id
_entity.type
_entity.pdbx_description
1 polymer ?
#
loop_
_entity_poly.entity_id
_entity_poly.type
_entity_poly.pdbx_seq_one_letter_code
_entity_poly.pdbx_strand_id
1 'polypeptide(L)'
;MVNPKRRRHRPHSLVPNQVHEAAAVYTSPGIMSSRSFLSPTDQARGHGANAEDDRMDRGALSKASRLVQPDALYCGDIKEFRSLEVKRIMAVMDGMLERLRLAMHLPAISHGLEPGISQALEEYKHLEETWSKGEIGSEVNEETVRSSFRSLLRQLRGYIGSRSKLNMETRPTESGSTEAVMMELLTAFHALRDLTLERLLTPPQQEQPDKNTLIQQVQPGSQHTIAATRETLRSKLEVIQREKEEVIFSLNAEEQQLKAELLTFKHMTEEELHQQIINVDEQCKAEAQASKVKQDLLQEEVEERKNQYRTLMAEHHESEFAMRKKVYRMEKEVENWIEKYDSEMKEKQMSQWRTEPWSPHPLLTLREPSTT
;
A
#
# COMPACT_ATOMS: atom_id res chain seq x y z
N MET A 1 -53.59 26.54 61.67
CA MET A 1 -52.90 27.84 61.50
C MET A 1 -51.46 27.58 61.11
N VAL A 2 -51.14 27.57 59.81
CA VAL A 2 -49.76 27.53 59.32
C VAL A 2 -49.70 28.42 58.09
N ASN A 3 -48.91 29.49 58.16
CA ASN A 3 -48.61 30.41 57.06
C ASN A 3 -47.07 30.41 56.86
N PRO A 4 -46.55 30.81 55.69
CA PRO A 4 -45.49 30.09 55.02
C PRO A 4 -44.22 30.97 54.94
N LYS A 5 -43.08 30.39 54.62
CA LYS A 5 -41.93 31.16 54.11
C LYS A 5 -41.40 30.59 52.81
N ARG A 6 -41.72 31.35 51.77
CA ARG A 6 -41.12 31.40 50.42
C ARG A 6 -39.58 31.49 50.49
N ARG A 7 -38.91 30.81 49.55
CA ARG A 7 -37.75 31.32 48.79
C ARG A 7 -37.46 30.35 47.62
N ARG A 8 -37.93 30.70 46.42
CA ARG A 8 -37.17 31.28 45.28
C ARG A 8 -36.27 30.27 44.55
N HIS A 9 -36.82 29.61 43.53
CA HIS A 9 -36.05 29.04 42.42
C HIS A 9 -35.79 30.12 41.36
N ARG A 10 -34.54 30.20 40.89
CA ARG A 10 -34.10 30.99 39.73
C ARG A 10 -34.61 30.32 38.44
N PRO A 11 -35.02 31.08 37.41
CA PRO A 11 -35.11 30.56 36.05
C PRO A 11 -33.71 30.59 35.40
N HIS A 12 -33.32 29.46 34.80
CA HIS A 12 -32.19 29.41 33.87
C HIS A 12 -32.60 30.12 32.58
N SER A 13 -31.82 31.13 32.20
CA SER A 13 -31.90 31.86 30.95
C SER A 13 -31.50 30.95 29.78
N LEU A 14 -32.40 30.86 28.80
CA LEU A 14 -32.11 30.38 27.45
C LEU A 14 -31.04 31.26 26.80
N VAL A 15 -29.96 30.63 26.35
CA VAL A 15 -28.95 31.24 25.47
C VAL A 15 -29.43 31.08 24.03
N PRO A 16 -29.39 32.12 23.19
CA PRO A 16 -29.67 32.00 21.76
C PRO A 16 -28.47 31.34 21.06
N ASN A 17 -28.72 30.19 20.42
CA ASN A 17 -27.73 29.54 19.58
C ASN A 17 -27.45 30.40 18.34
N GLN A 18 -26.17 30.69 18.16
CA GLN A 18 -25.61 31.42 17.04
C GLN A 18 -25.81 30.63 15.75
N VAL A 19 -26.35 31.31 14.74
CA VAL A 19 -26.36 30.86 13.35
C VAL A 19 -24.91 30.97 12.84
N HIS A 20 -24.21 29.84 12.79
CA HIS A 20 -22.99 29.73 11.99
C HIS A 20 -23.35 29.34 10.57
N GLU A 21 -23.45 30.35 9.73
CA GLU A 21 -23.38 30.25 8.28
C GLU A 21 -21.92 29.93 7.90
N ALA A 22 -21.65 28.67 7.57
CA ALA A 22 -20.38 28.23 7.02
C ALA A 22 -20.66 27.44 5.73
N ALA A 23 -20.61 28.15 4.61
CA ALA A 23 -20.57 27.55 3.28
C ALA A 23 -19.23 26.83 3.10
N ALA A 24 -19.22 25.53 3.38
CA ALA A 24 -18.13 24.64 2.99
C ALA A 24 -18.37 24.18 1.55
N VAL A 25 -17.68 24.85 0.61
CA VAL A 25 -17.44 24.36 -0.74
C VAL A 25 -16.60 23.09 -0.61
N TYR A 26 -17.24 21.92 -0.72
CA TYR A 26 -16.52 20.65 -0.85
C TYR A 26 -15.89 20.58 -2.24
N THR A 27 -14.59 20.74 -2.27
CA THR A 27 -13.68 20.43 -3.36
C THR A 27 -13.72 18.94 -3.67
N SER A 28 -14.00 18.60 -4.93
CA SER A 28 -13.82 17.25 -5.48
C SER A 28 -12.35 16.80 -5.34
N PRO A 29 -12.05 15.64 -4.74
CA PRO A 29 -10.74 15.04 -4.82
C PRO A 29 -10.59 14.33 -6.17
N GLY A 30 -9.45 14.58 -6.82
CA GLY A 30 -9.07 13.99 -8.09
C GLY A 30 -9.04 12.47 -8.06
N ILE A 31 -9.66 11.86 -9.06
CA ILE A 31 -9.47 10.46 -9.41
C ILE A 31 -8.20 10.40 -10.26
N MET A 32 -7.07 10.11 -9.63
CA MET A 32 -5.91 9.55 -10.29
C MET A 32 -5.57 8.19 -9.71
N SER A 33 -5.22 7.29 -10.63
CA SER A 33 -4.44 6.08 -10.44
C SER A 33 -5.22 4.82 -10.04
N SER A 34 -5.36 3.92 -11.01
CA SER A 34 -4.98 2.52 -10.81
C SER A 34 -4.59 1.91 -12.15
N ARG A 35 -3.27 1.84 -12.32
CA ARG A 35 -2.54 1.12 -13.36
C ARG A 35 -2.68 -0.37 -13.05
N SER A 36 -3.51 -1.09 -13.81
CA SER A 36 -3.63 -2.54 -13.69
C SER A 36 -2.44 -3.21 -14.40
N PHE A 37 -1.57 -3.79 -13.59
CA PHE A 37 -0.71 -4.90 -13.98
C PHE A 37 -1.60 -6.10 -14.32
N LEU A 38 -1.50 -6.59 -15.55
CA LEU A 38 -1.96 -7.93 -15.92
C LEU A 38 -0.73 -8.80 -16.07
N SER A 39 -0.57 -9.75 -15.14
CA SER A 39 0.33 -10.89 -15.31
C SER A 39 -0.37 -12.00 -16.11
N PRO A 40 0.39 -12.89 -16.77
CA PRO A 40 -0.13 -13.87 -17.70
C PRO A 40 -0.37 -15.24 -17.05
N THR A 41 -1.53 -15.83 -17.33
CA THR A 41 -1.83 -17.27 -17.25
C THR A 41 -2.91 -17.54 -18.29
N ASP A 42 -2.65 -18.34 -19.33
CA ASP A 42 -2.83 -19.79 -19.24
C ASP A 42 -2.66 -20.51 -20.58
N GLN A 43 -2.36 -21.79 -20.42
CA GLN A 43 -2.08 -22.82 -21.40
C GLN A 43 -3.27 -23.18 -22.31
N ALA A 44 -2.96 -23.43 -23.59
CA ALA A 44 -3.59 -24.45 -24.44
C ALA A 44 -2.53 -24.88 -25.46
N ARG A 45 -1.88 -26.06 -25.36
CA ARG A 45 -2.33 -27.45 -25.61
C ARG A 45 -2.62 -27.73 -27.10
N GLY A 46 -1.86 -28.68 -27.65
CA GLY A 46 -2.11 -29.41 -28.91
C GLY A 46 -1.08 -29.10 -29.99
N HIS A 47 -0.13 -30.00 -30.32
CA HIS A 47 -0.26 -31.21 -31.15
C HIS A 47 0.33 -31.00 -32.56
N GLY A 48 1.04 -32.02 -33.07
CA GLY A 48 1.49 -32.13 -34.46
C GLY A 48 3.01 -31.94 -34.60
N ALA A 49 3.83 -32.99 -34.56
CA ALA A 49 4.07 -33.98 -35.63
C ALA A 49 5.06 -33.50 -36.71
N ASN A 50 5.94 -34.44 -37.06
CA ASN A 50 6.75 -34.55 -38.28
C ASN A 50 8.19 -34.04 -38.23
N ALA A 51 9.05 -35.03 -38.00
CA ALA A 51 10.41 -35.10 -38.50
C ALA A 51 10.36 -35.56 -39.97
N GLU A 52 10.95 -34.76 -40.87
CA GLU A 52 11.54 -35.18 -42.14
C GLU A 52 12.81 -34.33 -42.27
N ASP A 53 13.99 -34.94 -42.19
CA ASP A 53 14.74 -35.53 -43.30
C ASP A 53 15.35 -34.45 -44.19
N ASP A 54 16.66 -34.22 -44.03
CA ASP A 54 17.52 -33.71 -45.11
C ASP A 54 19.00 -33.98 -44.79
N ARG A 55 19.42 -35.18 -45.21
CA ARG A 55 20.66 -35.45 -45.97
C ARG A 55 20.90 -34.31 -46.98
N MET A 56 22.08 -33.80 -47.33
CA MET A 56 23.44 -34.29 -47.47
C MET A 56 24.36 -33.05 -47.62
N ASP A 57 25.64 -33.17 -47.29
CA ASP A 57 26.76 -33.17 -48.27
C ASP A 57 28.06 -32.79 -47.56
N ARG A 58 28.90 -33.80 -47.29
CA ARG A 58 30.31 -33.60 -46.93
C ARG A 58 31.15 -34.03 -48.11
N GLY A 59 31.38 -33.07 -49.00
CA GLY A 59 32.40 -33.11 -50.02
C GLY A 59 33.80 -33.06 -49.40
N ALA A 60 34.65 -33.92 -49.93
CA ALA A 60 36.05 -34.13 -49.58
C ALA A 60 36.88 -32.85 -49.51
N LEU A 61 37.94 -32.87 -48.67
CA LEU A 61 39.28 -32.45 -49.09
C LEU A 61 40.32 -33.07 -48.15
N SER A 62 40.99 -34.08 -48.71
CA SER A 62 42.26 -34.64 -48.27
C SER A 62 43.37 -33.61 -48.46
N LYS A 63 44.24 -33.43 -47.45
CA LYS A 63 45.70 -33.60 -47.59
C LYS A 63 46.47 -33.27 -46.32
N ALA A 64 47.53 -34.04 -46.16
CA ALA A 64 48.78 -33.73 -45.47
C ALA A 64 48.77 -33.63 -43.94
N SER A 65 49.17 -34.73 -43.30
CA SER A 65 50.34 -34.70 -42.42
C SER A 65 50.87 -36.11 -42.23
N ARG A 66 51.96 -36.42 -42.95
CA ARG A 66 52.84 -37.53 -42.61
C ARG A 66 53.57 -37.14 -41.34
N LEU A 67 53.11 -37.66 -40.20
CA LEU A 67 53.86 -37.61 -38.96
C LEU A 67 54.65 -38.92 -38.83
N VAL A 68 55.96 -38.70 -38.85
CA VAL A 68 57.07 -39.59 -38.55
C VAL A 68 56.71 -40.55 -37.41
N GLN A 69 56.78 -41.85 -37.69
CA GLN A 69 56.79 -42.90 -36.67
C GLN A 69 58.08 -42.74 -35.82
N PRO A 70 57.98 -42.68 -34.49
CA PRO A 70 59.10 -43.00 -33.63
C PRO A 70 58.98 -44.45 -33.13
N ASP A 71 59.99 -45.23 -33.50
CA ASP A 71 60.56 -46.41 -32.88
C ASP A 71 59.76 -47.14 -31.80
N ALA A 72 59.49 -48.40 -32.13
CA ALA A 72 58.96 -49.44 -31.28
C ALA A 72 59.83 -49.67 -30.05
N LEU A 73 59.30 -49.36 -28.86
CA LEU A 73 59.73 -49.95 -27.60
C LEU A 73 58.53 -49.99 -26.63
N TYR A 74 58.09 -51.21 -26.33
CA TYR A 74 57.28 -51.63 -25.18
C TYR A 74 55.80 -51.16 -25.10
N CYS A 75 54.87 -52.07 -25.40
CA CYS A 75 53.98 -52.66 -24.39
C CYS A 75 53.23 -53.86 -24.98
N GLY A 76 53.01 -54.88 -24.16
CA GLY A 76 52.58 -56.22 -24.55
C GLY A 76 51.20 -56.32 -25.19
N ASP A 77 51.04 -57.45 -25.86
CA ASP A 77 49.84 -58.04 -26.46
C ASP A 77 48.49 -57.47 -25.99
N ILE A 78 47.88 -56.62 -26.82
CA ILE A 78 46.45 -56.38 -26.77
C ILE A 78 45.84 -56.82 -28.10
N LYS A 79 45.11 -57.93 -28.01
CA LYS A 79 44.21 -58.51 -29.01
C LYS A 79 43.40 -57.39 -29.69
N GLU A 80 43.24 -57.49 -31.01
CA GLU A 80 42.56 -56.52 -31.87
C GLU A 80 41.34 -55.86 -31.22
N PHE A 81 41.46 -54.59 -30.87
CA PHE A 81 40.30 -53.77 -30.51
C PHE A 81 39.26 -53.82 -31.65
N ARG A 82 38.01 -54.14 -31.32
CA ARG A 82 36.91 -54.32 -32.28
C ARG A 82 36.52 -53.05 -33.04
N SER A 83 36.82 -51.87 -32.49
CA SER A 83 36.53 -50.60 -33.16
C SER A 83 37.80 -49.77 -33.32
N LEU A 84 37.89 -49.13 -34.49
CA LEU A 84 38.99 -48.23 -34.82
C LEU A 84 38.98 -46.98 -33.92
N GLU A 85 37.81 -46.63 -33.38
CA GLU A 85 37.64 -45.53 -32.44
C GLU A 85 38.22 -45.84 -31.07
N VAL A 86 38.04 -47.07 -30.56
CA VAL A 86 38.68 -47.51 -29.30
C VAL A 86 40.20 -47.48 -29.46
N LYS A 87 40.73 -47.93 -30.61
CA LYS A 87 42.16 -47.83 -30.91
C LYS A 87 42.66 -46.39 -30.88
N ARG A 88 41.90 -45.45 -31.46
CA ARG A 88 42.25 -44.02 -31.47
C ARG A 88 42.24 -43.43 -30.07
N ILE A 89 41.19 -43.67 -29.28
CA ILE A 89 41.07 -43.16 -27.92
C ILE A 89 42.20 -43.73 -27.04
N MET A 90 42.47 -45.02 -27.11
CA MET A 90 43.57 -45.65 -26.37
C MET A 90 44.93 -45.10 -26.81
N ALA A 91 45.15 -44.91 -28.11
CA ALA A 91 46.40 -44.31 -28.61
C ALA A 91 46.60 -42.87 -28.12
N VAL A 92 45.51 -42.08 -27.97
CA VAL A 92 45.58 -40.74 -27.38
C VAL A 92 45.95 -40.83 -25.90
N MET A 93 45.31 -41.73 -25.14
CA MET A 93 45.59 -41.94 -23.71
C MET A 93 47.04 -42.43 -23.49
N ASP A 94 47.50 -43.40 -24.28
CA ASP A 94 48.87 -43.91 -24.23
C ASP A 94 49.88 -42.81 -24.62
N GLY A 95 49.56 -41.99 -25.62
CA GLY A 95 50.38 -40.85 -26.02
C GLY A 95 50.38 -39.69 -25.00
N MET A 96 49.34 -39.56 -24.17
CA MET A 96 49.30 -38.62 -23.06
C MET A 96 50.13 -39.13 -21.88
N LEU A 97 50.02 -40.43 -21.55
CA LEU A 97 50.84 -41.08 -20.54
C LEU A 97 52.33 -40.96 -20.87
N GLU A 98 52.70 -41.17 -22.13
CA GLU A 98 54.10 -41.04 -22.55
C GLU A 98 54.61 -39.60 -22.45
N ARG A 99 53.77 -38.61 -22.79
CA ARG A 99 54.12 -37.19 -22.58
C ARG A 99 54.23 -36.83 -21.11
N LEU A 100 53.38 -37.38 -20.25
CA LEU A 100 53.45 -37.19 -18.80
C LEU A 100 54.75 -37.78 -18.23
N ARG A 101 55.13 -38.99 -18.66
CA ARG A 101 56.41 -39.63 -18.29
C ARG A 101 57.62 -38.80 -18.72
N LEU A 102 57.61 -38.27 -19.94
CA LEU A 102 58.67 -37.39 -20.42
C LEU A 102 58.73 -36.09 -19.60
N ALA A 103 57.58 -35.51 -19.23
CA ALA A 103 57.52 -34.31 -18.42
C ALA A 103 58.07 -34.53 -17.00
N MET A 104 57.90 -35.71 -16.42
CA MET A 104 58.47 -36.07 -15.12
C MET A 104 59.99 -36.05 -15.09
N HIS A 105 60.65 -36.24 -16.23
CA HIS A 105 62.11 -36.23 -16.31
C HIS A 105 62.69 -34.82 -16.56
N LEU A 106 61.86 -33.81 -16.90
CA LEU A 106 62.32 -32.43 -17.13
C LEU A 106 63.04 -31.81 -15.93
N PRO A 107 62.59 -31.97 -14.68
CA PRO A 107 63.31 -31.44 -13.51
C PRO A 107 64.70 -32.07 -13.33
N ALA A 108 64.87 -33.35 -13.67
CA ALA A 108 66.17 -34.04 -13.58
C ALA A 108 67.20 -33.55 -14.63
N ILE A 109 66.73 -32.95 -15.74
CA ILE A 109 67.58 -32.30 -16.74
C ILE A 109 68.03 -30.92 -16.25
N SER A 110 67.23 -30.25 -15.41
CA SER A 110 67.55 -28.92 -14.86
C SER A 110 68.74 -28.92 -13.89
N HIS A 111 69.06 -30.07 -13.28
CA HIS A 111 70.17 -30.22 -12.33
C HIS A 111 71.51 -30.61 -12.98
N GLY A 112 71.60 -30.59 -14.31
CA GLY A 112 72.85 -30.80 -15.05
C GLY A 112 72.62 -31.68 -16.27
N LEU A 113 72.88 -31.11 -17.45
CA LEU A 113 72.95 -31.84 -18.70
C LEU A 113 74.29 -32.58 -18.77
N GLU A 114 74.29 -33.77 -19.37
CA GLU A 114 75.54 -34.47 -19.68
C GLU A 114 76.47 -33.56 -20.51
N PRO A 115 77.80 -33.60 -20.29
CA PRO A 115 78.74 -32.76 -21.03
C PRO A 115 78.56 -32.83 -22.56
N GLY A 116 78.20 -34.00 -23.10
CA GLY A 116 77.93 -34.16 -24.54
C GLY A 116 76.71 -33.36 -25.04
N ILE A 117 75.65 -33.27 -24.24
CA ILE A 117 74.44 -32.50 -24.60
C ILE A 117 74.66 -31.00 -24.34
N SER A 118 75.43 -30.67 -23.31
CA SER A 118 75.85 -29.30 -23.04
C SER A 118 76.70 -28.75 -24.18
N GLN A 119 77.62 -29.55 -24.72
CA GLN A 119 78.42 -29.21 -25.89
C GLN A 119 77.57 -29.05 -27.15
N ALA A 120 76.66 -29.99 -27.44
CA ALA A 120 75.73 -29.87 -28.56
C ALA A 120 74.81 -28.65 -28.44
N LEU A 121 74.44 -28.25 -27.21
CA LEU A 121 73.66 -27.06 -26.94
C LEU A 121 74.47 -25.78 -27.17
N GLU A 122 75.74 -25.75 -26.79
CA GLU A 122 76.63 -24.63 -27.10
C GLU A 122 76.91 -24.52 -28.61
N GLU A 123 77.10 -25.65 -29.30
CA GLU A 123 77.22 -25.70 -30.76
C GLU A 123 75.95 -25.17 -31.44
N TYR A 124 74.76 -25.57 -30.97
CA TYR A 124 73.50 -25.02 -31.44
C TYR A 124 73.38 -23.52 -31.18
N LYS A 125 73.70 -23.03 -29.98
CA LYS A 125 73.67 -21.59 -29.66
C LYS A 125 74.64 -20.79 -30.53
N HIS A 126 75.84 -21.32 -30.76
CA HIS A 126 76.82 -20.70 -31.64
C HIS A 126 76.32 -20.66 -33.09
N LEU A 127 75.71 -21.74 -33.59
CA LEU A 127 75.06 -21.80 -34.90
C LEU A 127 73.87 -20.83 -35.02
N GLU A 128 73.07 -20.70 -33.97
CA GLU A 128 71.92 -19.79 -33.91
C GLU A 128 72.35 -18.32 -33.84
N GLU A 129 73.40 -18.00 -33.06
CA GLU A 129 73.96 -16.64 -32.99
C GLU A 129 74.63 -16.23 -34.30
N THR A 130 75.40 -17.13 -34.93
CA THR A 130 76.04 -16.86 -36.24
C THR A 130 74.99 -16.69 -37.34
N TRP A 131 73.91 -17.47 -37.31
CA TRP A 131 72.78 -17.29 -38.23
C TRP A 131 72.02 -15.98 -37.95
N SER A 132 71.76 -15.65 -36.68
CA SER A 132 71.01 -14.44 -36.30
C SER A 132 71.77 -13.14 -36.51
N LYS A 133 73.11 -13.14 -36.46
CA LYS A 133 73.97 -11.96 -36.70
C LYS A 133 74.09 -11.60 -38.19
N GLY A 134 73.62 -12.45 -39.11
CA GLY A 134 73.54 -12.13 -40.54
C GLY A 134 74.90 -11.82 -41.19
N GLU A 135 75.98 -12.47 -40.75
CA GLU A 135 77.32 -12.29 -41.35
C GLU A 135 77.32 -12.74 -42.82
N ILE A 136 77.50 -11.76 -43.71
CA ILE A 136 77.55 -11.95 -45.17
C ILE A 136 78.85 -12.69 -45.51
N GLY A 137 78.77 -14.03 -45.60
CA GLY A 137 79.90 -14.92 -45.94
C GLY A 137 79.94 -16.26 -45.21
N SER A 138 79.03 -16.51 -44.24
CA SER A 138 78.97 -17.77 -43.49
C SER A 138 78.16 -18.86 -44.22
N GLU A 139 78.70 -20.08 -44.32
CA GLU A 139 78.08 -21.28 -44.94
C GLU A 139 76.88 -21.86 -44.14
N VAL A 140 76.42 -21.16 -43.09
CA VAL A 140 75.36 -21.64 -42.18
C VAL A 140 73.97 -21.33 -42.76
N ASN A 141 73.35 -22.35 -43.38
CA ASN A 141 71.97 -22.29 -43.86
C ASN A 141 70.94 -22.59 -42.75
N GLU A 142 69.69 -22.13 -42.88
CA GLU A 142 68.60 -22.43 -41.93
C GLU A 142 68.41 -23.96 -41.70
N GLU A 143 68.70 -24.76 -42.72
CA GLU A 143 68.63 -26.22 -42.67
C GLU A 143 69.69 -26.85 -41.73
N THR A 144 70.88 -26.22 -41.59
CA THR A 144 71.94 -26.72 -40.70
C THR A 144 71.61 -26.43 -39.24
N VAL A 145 71.05 -25.25 -38.95
CA VAL A 145 70.51 -24.90 -37.62
C VAL A 145 69.36 -25.84 -37.25
N ARG A 146 68.42 -26.09 -38.16
CA ARG A 146 67.29 -27.02 -37.93
C ARG A 146 67.73 -28.47 -37.74
N SER A 147 68.71 -28.95 -38.51
CA SER A 147 69.23 -30.31 -38.36
C SER A 147 70.05 -30.49 -37.07
N SER A 148 70.82 -29.47 -36.67
CA SER A 148 71.48 -29.41 -35.36
C SER A 148 70.46 -29.43 -34.22
N PHE A 149 69.41 -28.60 -34.28
CA PHE A 149 68.32 -28.61 -33.29
C PHE A 149 67.61 -29.98 -33.22
N ARG A 150 67.31 -30.60 -34.37
CA ARG A 150 66.70 -31.94 -34.41
C ARG A 150 67.64 -33.01 -33.86
N SER A 151 68.95 -32.89 -34.12
CA SER A 151 69.98 -33.78 -33.56
C SER A 151 70.04 -33.63 -32.04
N LEU A 152 70.04 -32.39 -31.54
CA LEU A 152 69.98 -32.06 -30.12
C LEU A 152 68.72 -32.60 -29.46
N LEU A 153 67.55 -32.45 -30.09
CA LEU A 153 66.30 -33.03 -29.60
C LEU A 153 66.32 -34.56 -29.60
N ARG A 154 66.97 -35.21 -30.59
CA ARG A 154 67.18 -36.67 -30.57
C ARG A 154 68.13 -37.10 -29.47
N GLN A 155 69.22 -36.37 -29.25
CA GLN A 155 70.17 -36.63 -28.17
C GLN A 155 69.51 -36.43 -26.79
N LEU A 156 68.73 -35.35 -26.61
CA LEU A 156 67.94 -35.12 -25.41
C LEU A 156 66.91 -36.25 -25.19
N ARG A 157 66.19 -36.66 -26.23
CA ARG A 157 65.22 -37.75 -26.13
C ARG A 157 65.89 -39.09 -25.81
N GLY A 158 67.02 -39.38 -26.43
CA GLY A 158 67.83 -40.58 -26.16
C GLY A 158 68.43 -40.57 -24.75
N TYR A 159 68.86 -39.40 -24.26
CA TYR A 159 69.36 -39.20 -22.92
C TYR A 159 68.28 -39.38 -21.86
N ILE A 160 67.12 -38.74 -22.04
CA ILE A 160 65.96 -38.91 -21.16
C ILE A 160 65.52 -40.39 -21.15
N GLY A 161 65.46 -41.04 -22.31
CA GLY A 161 65.09 -42.45 -22.43
C GLY A 161 66.14 -43.43 -21.87
N SER A 162 67.41 -43.06 -21.81
CA SER A 162 68.47 -43.87 -21.21
C SER A 162 68.54 -43.66 -19.69
N ARG A 163 68.31 -42.43 -19.24
CA ARG A 163 68.28 -42.05 -17.82
C ARG A 163 66.99 -42.51 -17.13
N SER A 164 65.86 -42.59 -17.84
CA SER A 164 64.62 -43.19 -17.33
C SER A 164 64.76 -44.69 -17.05
N LYS A 165 65.60 -45.40 -17.83
CA LYS A 165 65.92 -46.82 -17.60
C LYS A 165 66.90 -47.04 -16.44
N LEU A 166 67.77 -46.07 -16.15
CA LEU A 166 68.78 -46.15 -15.09
C LEU A 166 68.27 -45.62 -13.73
N ASN A 167 67.39 -44.61 -13.72
CA ASN A 167 66.85 -44.01 -12.48
C ASN A 167 65.67 -44.79 -11.87
N MET A 168 65.23 -45.88 -12.50
CA MET A 168 64.30 -46.83 -11.85
C MET A 168 64.98 -47.63 -10.72
N GLU A 169 66.32 -47.68 -10.68
CA GLU A 169 67.02 -48.56 -9.74
C GLU A 169 67.79 -47.84 -8.61
N THR A 170 68.11 -46.54 -8.71
CA THR A 170 68.92 -45.88 -7.66
C THR A 170 68.66 -44.38 -7.44
N ARG A 171 68.17 -44.09 -6.22
CA ARG A 171 68.40 -42.92 -5.36
C ARG A 171 67.24 -41.91 -5.21
N PRO A 172 66.64 -41.79 -4.00
CA PRO A 172 65.77 -40.67 -3.64
C PRO A 172 66.64 -39.49 -3.20
N THR A 173 66.56 -38.35 -3.89
CA THR A 173 67.15 -37.08 -3.43
C THR A 173 66.02 -36.12 -3.04
N GLU A 174 65.70 -36.10 -1.74
CA GLU A 174 65.24 -35.00 -0.85
C GLU A 174 64.40 -33.80 -1.37
N SER A 175 63.79 -33.84 -2.55
CA SER A 175 62.77 -32.88 -3.02
C SER A 175 61.40 -33.56 -3.10
N GLY A 176 60.90 -34.02 -1.95
CA GLY A 176 59.83 -35.02 -1.84
C GLY A 176 58.39 -34.58 -2.11
N SER A 177 58.10 -33.35 -2.59
CA SER A 177 56.71 -32.94 -2.84
C SER A 177 56.28 -33.00 -4.31
N THR A 178 57.17 -32.71 -5.26
CA THR A 178 56.79 -32.60 -6.67
C THR A 178 56.80 -33.95 -7.38
N GLU A 179 57.75 -34.83 -7.03
CA GLU A 179 57.84 -36.18 -7.60
C GLU A 179 56.69 -37.08 -7.12
N ALA A 180 56.30 -36.98 -5.85
CA ALA A 180 55.16 -37.69 -5.28
C ALA A 180 53.84 -37.31 -5.96
N VAL A 181 53.59 -36.00 -6.14
CA VAL A 181 52.39 -35.49 -6.85
C VAL A 181 52.37 -35.94 -8.32
N MET A 182 53.52 -35.97 -8.99
CA MET A 182 53.60 -36.45 -10.37
C MET A 182 53.37 -37.97 -10.47
N MET A 183 53.78 -38.76 -9.48
CA MET A 183 53.49 -40.19 -9.41
C MET A 183 52.00 -40.46 -9.10
N GLU A 184 51.39 -39.68 -8.22
CA GLU A 184 49.93 -39.73 -7.99
C GLU A 184 49.15 -39.37 -9.26
N LEU A 185 49.62 -38.36 -10.00
CA LEU A 185 49.02 -38.00 -11.28
C LEU A 185 49.15 -39.14 -12.31
N LEU A 186 50.33 -39.75 -12.41
CA LEU A 186 50.58 -40.86 -13.33
C LEU A 186 49.73 -42.10 -12.99
N THR A 187 49.59 -42.42 -11.70
CA THR A 187 48.72 -43.50 -11.23
C THR A 187 47.23 -43.20 -11.48
N ALA A 188 46.78 -41.96 -11.27
CA ALA A 188 45.42 -41.53 -11.60
C ALA A 188 45.15 -41.59 -13.12
N PHE A 189 46.12 -41.22 -13.96
CA PHE A 189 45.99 -41.36 -15.42
C PHE A 189 45.97 -42.82 -15.88
N HIS A 190 46.73 -43.71 -15.23
CA HIS A 190 46.63 -45.15 -15.46
C HIS A 190 45.24 -45.68 -15.07
N ALA A 191 44.71 -45.29 -13.90
CA ALA A 191 43.37 -45.68 -13.48
C ALA A 191 42.28 -45.15 -14.43
N LEU A 192 42.42 -43.91 -14.92
CA LEU A 192 41.51 -43.33 -15.91
C LEU A 192 41.58 -44.10 -17.25
N ARG A 193 42.79 -44.42 -17.72
CA ARG A 193 42.99 -45.25 -18.92
C ARG A 193 42.25 -46.58 -18.77
N ASP A 194 42.46 -47.28 -17.66
CA ASP A 194 41.88 -48.60 -17.44
C ASP A 194 40.35 -48.52 -17.29
N LEU A 195 39.82 -47.50 -16.61
CA LEU A 195 38.37 -47.24 -16.53
C LEU A 195 37.77 -46.92 -17.91
N THR A 196 38.43 -46.06 -18.70
CA THR A 196 37.96 -45.73 -20.06
C THR A 196 37.98 -46.96 -20.96
N LEU A 197 39.00 -47.80 -20.82
CA LEU A 197 39.08 -49.07 -21.53
C LEU A 197 37.95 -50.02 -21.11
N GLU A 198 37.72 -50.17 -19.82
CA GLU A 198 36.62 -50.97 -19.27
C GLU A 198 35.26 -50.51 -19.82
N ARG A 199 35.01 -49.20 -19.80
CA ARG A 199 33.78 -48.60 -20.35
C ARG A 199 33.65 -48.81 -21.86
N LEU A 200 34.74 -48.68 -22.60
CA LEU A 200 34.77 -48.85 -24.05
C LEU A 200 34.63 -50.31 -24.49
N LEU A 201 34.99 -51.26 -23.63
CA LEU A 201 34.82 -52.70 -23.84
C LEU A 201 33.50 -53.24 -23.30
N THR A 202 32.79 -52.47 -22.47
CA THR A 202 31.46 -52.84 -21.96
C THR A 202 30.43 -52.69 -23.09
N PRO A 203 29.74 -53.77 -23.51
CA PRO A 203 28.76 -53.68 -24.57
C PRO A 203 27.53 -52.87 -24.11
N PRO A 204 26.86 -52.14 -25.02
CA PRO A 204 25.66 -51.34 -24.68
C PRO A 204 24.51 -52.20 -24.11
N GLN A 205 24.51 -53.50 -24.40
CA GLN A 205 23.55 -54.47 -23.86
C GLN A 205 23.75 -54.76 -22.36
N GLN A 206 24.93 -54.50 -21.82
CA GLN A 206 25.26 -54.69 -20.40
C GLN A 206 25.09 -53.38 -19.60
N GLU A 207 25.28 -52.20 -20.22
CA GLU A 207 25.05 -50.92 -19.53
C GLU A 207 23.57 -50.56 -19.35
N GLN A 208 22.71 -50.93 -20.30
CA GLN A 208 21.27 -50.65 -20.25
C GLN A 208 20.54 -51.33 -19.07
N PRO A 209 20.73 -52.63 -18.78
CA PRO A 209 20.08 -53.26 -17.63
C PRO A 209 20.57 -52.66 -16.31
N ASP A 210 21.83 -52.27 -16.18
CA ASP A 210 22.35 -51.65 -14.95
C ASP A 210 21.78 -50.24 -14.71
N LYS A 211 21.63 -49.45 -15.78
CA LYS A 211 20.95 -48.14 -15.71
C LYS A 211 19.46 -48.31 -15.41
N ASN A 212 18.80 -49.26 -16.05
CA ASN A 212 17.38 -49.52 -15.86
C ASN A 212 17.09 -50.13 -14.48
N THR A 213 17.96 -50.98 -13.94
CA THR A 213 17.83 -51.52 -12.58
C THR A 213 18.04 -50.42 -11.54
N LEU A 214 19.00 -49.51 -11.72
CA LEU A 214 19.16 -48.35 -10.84
C LEU A 214 17.91 -47.44 -10.88
N ILE A 215 17.39 -47.14 -12.07
CA ILE A 215 16.14 -46.37 -12.22
C ILE A 215 14.97 -47.11 -11.56
N GLN A 216 14.86 -48.42 -11.74
CA GLN A 216 13.78 -49.23 -11.18
C GLN A 216 13.89 -49.45 -9.67
N GLN A 217 15.11 -49.37 -9.09
CA GLN A 217 15.32 -49.38 -7.64
C GLN A 217 15.03 -48.02 -6.99
N VAL A 218 15.32 -46.91 -7.67
CA VAL A 218 15.09 -45.54 -7.14
C VAL A 218 13.65 -45.05 -7.39
N GLN A 219 13.00 -45.49 -8.47
CA GLN A 219 11.63 -45.08 -8.81
C GLN A 219 10.57 -45.40 -7.74
N PRO A 220 10.46 -46.61 -7.15
CA PRO A 220 9.38 -46.90 -6.22
C PRO A 220 9.49 -46.11 -4.91
N GLY A 221 10.71 -45.91 -4.40
CA GLY A 221 10.94 -45.08 -3.20
C GLY A 221 10.65 -43.60 -3.44
N SER A 222 11.03 -43.06 -4.61
CA SER A 222 10.73 -41.68 -4.99
C SER A 222 9.24 -41.48 -5.34
N GLN A 223 8.60 -42.42 -6.03
CA GLN A 223 7.17 -42.35 -6.32
C GLN A 223 6.31 -42.43 -5.07
N HIS A 224 6.66 -43.28 -4.10
CA HIS A 224 5.92 -43.35 -2.83
C HIS A 224 6.07 -42.05 -2.02
N THR A 225 7.27 -41.46 -1.96
CA THR A 225 7.47 -40.19 -1.26
C THR A 225 6.76 -39.03 -1.95
N ILE A 226 6.76 -39.00 -3.29
CA ILE A 226 5.98 -38.05 -4.09
C ILE A 226 4.47 -38.25 -3.91
N ALA A 227 3.99 -39.49 -3.87
CA ALA A 227 2.58 -39.80 -3.66
C ALA A 227 2.12 -39.39 -2.25
N ALA A 228 2.91 -39.69 -1.22
CA ALA A 228 2.62 -39.30 0.16
C ALA A 228 2.62 -37.77 0.32
N THR A 229 3.61 -37.06 -0.26
CA THR A 229 3.62 -35.59 -0.21
C THR A 229 2.43 -35.00 -0.97
N ARG A 230 2.07 -35.53 -2.14
CA ARG A 230 0.87 -35.12 -2.88
C ARG A 230 -0.41 -35.31 -2.07
N GLU A 231 -0.54 -36.44 -1.38
CA GLU A 231 -1.72 -36.71 -0.55
C GLU A 231 -1.78 -35.78 0.66
N THR A 232 -0.66 -35.54 1.34
CA THR A 232 -0.63 -34.56 2.44
C THR A 232 -0.98 -33.15 1.94
N LEU A 233 -0.50 -32.73 0.77
CA LEU A 233 -0.85 -31.43 0.20
C LEU A 233 -2.33 -31.36 -0.21
N ARG A 234 -2.89 -32.44 -0.77
CA ARG A 234 -4.33 -32.53 -1.06
C ARG A 234 -5.18 -32.41 0.21
N SER A 235 -4.85 -33.18 1.24
CA SER A 235 -5.56 -33.11 2.51
C SER A 235 -5.49 -31.71 3.13
N LYS A 236 -4.35 -31.02 3.05
CA LYS A 236 -4.19 -29.63 3.49
C LYS A 236 -5.05 -28.67 2.67
N LEU A 237 -5.09 -28.82 1.35
CA LEU A 237 -5.93 -28.00 0.49
C LEU A 237 -7.41 -28.19 0.81
N GLU A 238 -7.86 -29.43 1.04
CA GLU A 238 -9.24 -29.73 1.42
C GLU A 238 -9.61 -29.15 2.78
N VAL A 239 -8.68 -29.16 3.74
CA VAL A 239 -8.89 -28.50 5.05
C VAL A 239 -9.03 -27.00 4.88
N ILE A 240 -8.07 -26.35 4.19
CA ILE A 240 -8.10 -24.89 3.95
C ILE A 240 -9.35 -24.48 3.18
N GLN A 241 -9.78 -25.29 2.21
CA GLN A 241 -10.98 -25.02 1.43
C GLN A 241 -12.24 -25.10 2.30
N ARG A 242 -12.36 -26.10 3.18
CA ARG A 242 -13.47 -26.19 4.14
C ARG A 242 -13.48 -25.02 5.12
N GLU A 243 -12.33 -24.65 5.69
CA GLU A 243 -12.21 -23.49 6.57
C GLU A 243 -12.64 -22.20 5.86
N LYS A 244 -12.22 -22.01 4.61
CA LYS A 244 -12.63 -20.87 3.79
C LYS A 244 -14.14 -20.87 3.55
N GLU A 245 -14.73 -22.01 3.22
CA GLU A 245 -16.18 -22.14 3.00
C GLU A 245 -16.97 -21.85 4.27
N GLU A 246 -16.48 -22.28 5.44
CA GLU A 246 -17.08 -21.98 6.75
C GLU A 246 -17.04 -20.48 7.06
N VAL A 247 -15.90 -19.81 6.83
CA VAL A 247 -15.78 -18.36 7.02
C VAL A 247 -16.68 -17.59 6.05
N ILE A 248 -16.77 -18.03 4.78
CA ILE A 248 -17.69 -17.41 3.81
C ILE A 248 -19.13 -17.58 4.27
N PHE A 249 -19.49 -18.76 4.77
CA PHE A 249 -20.82 -19.03 5.29
C PHE A 249 -21.15 -18.14 6.50
N SER A 250 -20.24 -18.02 7.47
CA SER A 250 -20.44 -17.17 8.65
C SER A 250 -20.57 -15.69 8.29
N LEU A 251 -19.73 -15.19 7.39
CA LEU A 251 -19.79 -13.81 6.92
C LEU A 251 -21.08 -13.52 6.15
N ASN A 252 -21.55 -14.46 5.30
CA ASN A 252 -22.82 -14.31 4.60
C ASN A 252 -24.01 -14.32 5.57
N ALA A 253 -23.96 -15.13 6.63
CA ALA A 253 -25.00 -15.13 7.66
C ALA A 253 -25.04 -13.81 8.43
N GLU A 254 -23.87 -13.28 8.82
CA GLU A 254 -23.75 -11.96 9.46
C GLU A 254 -24.23 -10.83 8.54
N GLU A 255 -23.87 -10.87 7.24
CA GLU A 255 -24.35 -9.90 6.26
C GLU A 255 -25.89 -9.92 6.13
N GLN A 256 -26.50 -11.10 6.12
CA GLN A 256 -27.96 -11.24 6.09
C GLN A 256 -28.62 -10.72 7.37
N GLN A 257 -28.04 -11.01 8.53
CA GLN A 257 -28.52 -10.50 9.81
C GLN A 257 -28.45 -8.97 9.85
N LEU A 258 -27.31 -8.38 9.50
CA LEU A 258 -27.14 -6.92 9.48
C LEU A 258 -28.09 -6.24 8.49
N LYS A 259 -28.36 -6.87 7.33
CA LYS A 259 -29.37 -6.37 6.39
C LYS A 259 -30.77 -6.40 6.98
N ALA A 260 -31.14 -7.48 7.68
CA ALA A 260 -32.43 -7.58 8.33
C ALA A 260 -32.59 -6.53 9.45
N GLU A 261 -31.57 -6.39 10.31
CA GLU A 261 -31.54 -5.38 11.37
C GLU A 261 -31.67 -3.97 10.79
N LEU A 262 -30.92 -3.65 9.73
CA LEU A 262 -31.01 -2.34 9.07
C LEU A 262 -32.42 -2.07 8.51
N LEU A 263 -33.07 -3.06 7.92
CA LEU A 263 -34.44 -2.92 7.41
C LEU A 263 -35.44 -2.69 8.55
N THR A 264 -35.32 -3.46 9.64
CA THR A 264 -36.17 -3.27 10.83
C THR A 264 -35.97 -1.90 11.46
N PHE A 265 -34.72 -1.44 11.59
CA PHE A 265 -34.40 -0.13 12.13
C PHE A 265 -34.99 0.98 11.26
N LYS A 266 -34.83 0.90 9.93
CA LYS A 266 -35.44 1.86 9.00
C LYS A 266 -36.95 1.93 9.18
N HIS A 267 -37.62 0.78 9.19
CA HIS A 267 -39.07 0.72 9.39
C HIS A 267 -39.50 1.35 10.72
N MET A 268 -38.81 1.03 11.82
CA MET A 268 -39.11 1.61 13.13
C MET A 268 -38.92 3.13 13.12
N THR A 269 -37.83 3.64 12.55
CA THR A 269 -37.59 5.09 12.49
C THR A 269 -38.61 5.83 11.63
N GLU A 270 -39.08 5.22 10.54
CA GLU A 270 -40.11 5.80 9.68
C GLU A 270 -41.48 5.85 10.40
N GLU A 271 -41.83 4.79 11.14
CA GLU A 271 -43.05 4.76 11.95
C GLU A 271 -43.00 5.76 13.11
N GLU A 272 -41.90 5.82 13.85
CA GLU A 272 -41.70 6.77 14.95
C GLU A 272 -41.77 8.21 14.45
N LEU A 273 -41.11 8.51 13.32
CA LEU A 273 -41.18 9.83 12.69
C LEU A 273 -42.62 10.17 12.27
N HIS A 274 -43.33 9.21 11.67
CA HIS A 274 -44.71 9.42 11.24
C HIS A 274 -45.64 9.69 12.43
N GLN A 275 -45.52 8.91 13.51
CA GLN A 275 -46.27 9.12 14.75
C GLN A 275 -45.92 10.47 15.38
N GLN A 276 -44.65 10.86 15.41
CA GLN A 276 -44.23 12.16 15.94
C GLN A 276 -44.85 13.31 15.16
N ILE A 277 -44.89 13.22 13.82
CA ILE A 277 -45.52 14.24 12.96
C ILE A 277 -47.02 14.36 13.28
N ILE A 278 -47.73 13.23 13.40
CA ILE A 278 -49.16 13.22 13.75
C ILE A 278 -49.38 13.86 15.13
N ASN A 279 -48.62 13.43 16.14
CA ASN A 279 -48.75 13.95 17.50
C ASN A 279 -48.50 15.46 17.58
N VAL A 280 -47.49 15.96 16.85
CA VAL A 280 -47.20 17.39 16.77
C VAL A 280 -48.33 18.15 16.08
N ASP A 281 -48.87 17.64 14.98
CA ASP A 281 -50.00 18.26 14.27
C ASP A 281 -51.28 18.31 15.14
N GLU A 282 -51.60 17.22 15.85
CA GLU A 282 -52.71 17.18 16.80
C GLU A 282 -52.52 18.18 17.95
N GLN A 283 -51.32 18.26 18.50
CA GLN A 283 -50.98 19.23 19.55
C GLN A 283 -51.13 20.66 19.03
N CYS A 284 -50.63 20.96 17.82
CA CYS A 284 -50.74 22.29 17.23
C CYS A 284 -52.21 22.69 16.99
N LYS A 285 -53.04 21.75 16.53
CA LYS A 285 -54.49 21.97 16.37
C LYS A 285 -55.17 22.24 17.71
N ALA A 286 -54.85 21.47 18.75
CA ALA A 286 -55.41 21.66 20.08
C ALA A 286 -55.00 23.02 20.68
N GLU A 287 -53.73 23.40 20.55
CA GLU A 287 -53.21 24.69 21.02
C GLU A 287 -53.84 25.87 20.26
N ALA A 288 -53.99 25.75 18.93
CA ALA A 288 -54.65 26.76 18.12
C ALA A 288 -56.12 26.96 18.54
N GLN A 289 -56.86 25.86 18.79
CA GLN A 289 -58.23 25.94 19.30
C GLN A 289 -58.30 26.55 20.69
N ALA A 290 -57.42 26.15 21.61
CA ALA A 290 -57.35 26.72 22.96
C ALA A 290 -57.02 28.22 22.93
N SER A 291 -56.12 28.64 22.04
CA SER A 291 -55.79 30.05 21.82
C SER A 291 -56.99 30.83 21.30
N LYS A 292 -57.71 30.29 20.31
CA LYS A 292 -58.91 30.91 19.76
C LYS A 292 -60.00 31.09 20.83
N VAL A 293 -60.28 30.06 21.64
CA VAL A 293 -61.25 30.17 22.74
C VAL A 293 -60.86 31.27 23.74
N LYS A 294 -59.57 31.38 24.09
CA LYS A 294 -59.09 32.46 24.96
C LYS A 294 -59.26 33.84 24.32
N GLN A 295 -58.99 33.95 23.02
CA GLN A 295 -59.19 35.19 22.28
C GLN A 295 -60.66 35.61 22.29
N ASP A 296 -61.57 34.68 22.01
CA ASP A 296 -63.02 34.94 21.98
C ASP A 296 -63.52 35.40 23.37
N LEU A 297 -63.06 34.75 24.45
CA LEU A 297 -63.37 35.16 25.84
C LEU A 297 -62.86 36.57 26.17
N LEU A 298 -61.62 36.89 25.78
CA LEU A 298 -61.07 38.24 26.01
C LEU A 298 -61.80 39.30 25.19
N GLN A 299 -62.25 38.96 23.97
CA GLN A 299 -63.06 39.87 23.16
C GLN A 299 -64.42 40.13 23.81
N GLU A 300 -65.07 39.10 24.35
CA GLU A 300 -66.32 39.23 25.09
C GLU A 300 -66.15 40.14 26.32
N GLU A 301 -65.08 39.93 27.12
CA GLU A 301 -64.79 40.79 28.27
C GLU A 301 -64.54 42.25 27.85
N VAL A 302 -63.81 42.49 26.76
CA VAL A 302 -63.59 43.84 26.22
C VAL A 302 -64.91 44.51 25.85
N GLU A 303 -65.81 43.80 25.18
CA GLU A 303 -67.12 44.34 24.81
C GLU A 303 -68.01 44.58 26.03
N GLU A 304 -67.99 43.68 27.02
CA GLU A 304 -68.68 43.87 28.29
C GLU A 304 -68.19 45.14 29.00
N ARG A 305 -66.87 45.33 29.10
CA ARG A 305 -66.29 46.54 29.73
C ARG A 305 -66.64 47.81 28.97
N LYS A 306 -66.66 47.79 27.64
CA LYS A 306 -67.14 48.93 26.83
C LYS A 306 -68.60 49.25 27.12
N ASN A 307 -69.45 48.23 27.27
CA ASN A 307 -70.86 48.41 27.61
C ASN A 307 -71.04 49.00 29.02
N GLN A 308 -70.30 48.48 30.00
CA GLN A 308 -70.28 49.02 31.37
C GLN A 308 -69.85 50.49 31.37
N TYR A 309 -68.78 50.83 30.66
CA TYR A 309 -68.29 52.21 30.53
C TYR A 309 -69.34 53.13 29.89
N ARG A 310 -69.97 52.72 28.79
CA ARG A 310 -71.03 53.51 28.12
C ARG A 310 -72.21 53.77 29.06
N THR A 311 -72.60 52.76 29.85
CA THR A 311 -73.69 52.88 30.82
C THR A 311 -73.33 53.89 31.91
N LEU A 312 -72.15 53.76 32.52
CA LEU A 312 -71.67 54.71 33.54
C LEU A 312 -71.57 56.15 33.01
N MET A 313 -71.11 56.33 31.77
CA MET A 313 -71.06 57.66 31.14
C MET A 313 -72.46 58.25 30.96
N ALA A 314 -73.44 57.45 30.55
CA ALA A 314 -74.83 57.90 30.42
C ALA A 314 -75.43 58.29 31.78
N GLU A 315 -75.24 57.45 32.82
CA GLU A 315 -75.66 57.74 34.20
C GLU A 315 -75.02 59.03 34.73
N HIS A 316 -73.72 59.22 34.49
CA HIS A 316 -73.02 60.43 34.89
C HIS A 316 -73.59 61.67 34.18
N HIS A 317 -73.80 61.62 32.87
CA HIS A 317 -74.40 62.72 32.12
C HIS A 317 -75.82 63.06 32.59
N GLU A 318 -76.64 62.05 32.90
CA GLU A 318 -77.98 62.26 33.46
C GLU A 318 -77.91 62.93 34.85
N SER A 319 -77.02 62.46 35.72
CA SER A 319 -76.81 63.02 37.05
C SER A 319 -76.33 64.47 36.98
N GLU A 320 -75.41 64.78 36.06
CA GLU A 320 -74.89 66.12 35.82
C GLU A 320 -76.01 67.05 35.32
N PHE A 321 -76.80 66.59 34.35
CA PHE A 321 -77.93 67.35 33.83
C PHE A 321 -78.97 67.64 34.92
N ALA A 322 -79.29 66.66 35.76
CA ALA A 322 -80.20 66.83 36.90
C ALA A 322 -79.67 67.88 37.90
N MET A 323 -78.36 67.86 38.18
CA MET A 323 -77.70 68.85 39.04
C MET A 323 -77.73 70.24 38.43
N ARG A 324 -77.39 70.40 37.14
CA ARG A 324 -77.48 71.69 36.42
C ARG A 324 -78.90 72.25 36.46
N LYS A 325 -79.91 71.41 36.25
CA LYS A 325 -81.33 71.81 36.34
C LYS A 325 -81.72 72.23 37.77
N LYS A 326 -81.15 71.60 38.80
CA LYS A 326 -81.38 71.99 40.20
C LYS A 326 -80.72 73.35 40.49
N VAL A 327 -79.48 73.56 40.07
CA VAL A 327 -78.75 74.83 40.20
C VAL A 327 -79.52 75.95 39.52
N TYR A 328 -79.91 75.79 38.25
CA TYR A 328 -80.68 76.79 37.50
C TYR A 328 -82.00 77.17 38.20
N ARG A 329 -82.74 76.20 38.73
CA ARG A 329 -83.99 76.48 39.48
C ARG A 329 -83.72 77.34 40.71
N MET A 330 -82.70 76.99 41.48
CA MET A 330 -82.32 77.74 42.68
C MET A 330 -81.81 79.15 42.34
N GLU A 331 -81.02 79.30 41.28
CA GLU A 331 -80.59 80.60 40.77
C GLU A 331 -81.79 81.47 40.37
N LYS A 332 -82.78 80.90 39.67
CA LYS A 332 -84.01 81.62 39.30
C LYS A 332 -84.84 82.01 40.53
N GLU A 333 -84.91 81.15 41.54
CA GLU A 333 -85.55 81.49 42.81
C GLU A 333 -84.86 82.69 43.47
N VAL A 334 -83.52 82.68 43.57
CA VAL A 334 -82.73 83.79 44.12
C VAL A 334 -82.95 85.09 43.33
N GLU A 335 -82.94 85.04 42.00
CA GLU A 335 -83.22 86.19 41.14
C GLU A 335 -84.62 86.76 41.41
N ASN A 336 -85.65 85.91 41.50
CA ASN A 336 -87.01 86.33 41.83
C ASN A 336 -87.08 87.00 43.22
N TRP A 337 -86.34 86.50 44.22
CA TRP A 337 -86.27 87.12 45.55
C TRP A 337 -85.62 88.50 45.51
N ILE A 338 -84.55 88.66 44.72
CA ILE A 338 -83.89 89.96 44.50
C ILE A 338 -84.86 90.93 43.81
N GLU A 339 -85.51 90.54 42.71
CA GLU A 339 -86.47 91.38 41.97
C GLU A 339 -87.64 91.84 42.85
N LYS A 340 -88.16 90.93 43.69
CA LYS A 340 -89.22 91.24 44.65
C LYS A 340 -88.74 92.26 45.68
N TYR A 341 -87.57 92.03 46.27
CA TYR A 341 -86.98 92.96 47.23
C TYR A 341 -86.74 94.34 46.62
N ASP A 342 -86.15 94.41 45.42
CA ASP A 342 -85.92 95.65 44.69
C ASP A 342 -87.22 96.41 44.38
N SER A 343 -88.28 95.69 44.02
CA SER A 343 -89.60 96.28 43.78
C SER A 343 -90.21 96.85 45.07
N GLU A 344 -90.19 96.10 46.17
CA GLU A 344 -90.67 96.57 47.47
C GLU A 344 -89.86 97.78 47.96
N MET A 345 -88.55 97.81 47.74
CA MET A 345 -87.69 98.94 48.11
C MET A 345 -87.98 100.18 47.26
N LYS A 346 -88.20 100.03 45.94
CA LYS A 346 -88.64 101.13 45.06
C LYS A 346 -89.99 101.70 45.52
N GLU A 347 -90.93 100.84 45.90
CA GLU A 347 -92.23 101.27 46.42
C GLU A 347 -92.12 102.02 47.75
N LYS A 348 -91.30 101.52 48.69
CA LYS A 348 -91.01 102.20 49.97
C LYS A 348 -90.35 103.56 49.73
N GLN A 349 -89.35 103.63 48.86
CA GLN A 349 -88.71 104.90 48.47
C GLN A 349 -89.76 105.86 47.89
N MET A 350 -90.53 105.45 46.88
CA MET A 350 -91.58 106.29 46.27
C MET A 350 -92.63 106.76 47.28
N SER A 351 -92.96 105.94 48.28
CA SER A 351 -93.88 106.32 49.36
C SER A 351 -93.25 107.36 50.27
N GLN A 352 -91.99 107.17 50.68
CA GLN A 352 -91.23 108.13 51.48
C GLN A 352 -91.10 109.49 50.78
N TRP A 353 -90.77 109.50 49.48
CA TRP A 353 -90.73 110.73 48.65
C TRP A 353 -92.08 111.45 48.58
N ARG A 354 -93.21 110.75 48.76
CA ARG A 354 -94.55 111.38 48.76
C ARG A 354 -94.97 111.92 50.12
N THR A 355 -94.60 111.26 51.21
CA THR A 355 -95.03 111.65 52.56
C THR A 355 -94.17 112.70 53.23
N GLU A 356 -92.95 112.92 52.77
CA GLU A 356 -92.11 114.01 53.25
C GLU A 356 -92.11 115.17 52.23
N PRO A 357 -92.87 116.26 52.46
CA PRO A 357 -92.62 117.49 51.74
C PRO A 357 -91.23 117.95 52.14
N TRP A 358 -90.35 118.10 51.15
CA TRP A 358 -89.00 118.65 51.25
C TRP A 358 -88.82 119.54 52.48
N SER A 359 -88.40 118.94 53.60
CA SER A 359 -88.07 119.71 54.80
C SER A 359 -86.60 120.05 54.63
N PRO A 360 -86.22 121.33 54.49
CA PRO A 360 -84.83 121.71 54.32
C PRO A 360 -84.05 121.22 55.54
N HIS A 361 -83.03 120.39 55.31
CA HIS A 361 -82.06 120.06 56.34
C HIS A 361 -81.57 121.35 57.01
N PRO A 362 -81.51 121.42 58.36
CA PRO A 362 -80.86 122.55 59.01
C PRO A 362 -79.40 122.58 58.57
N LEU A 363 -79.00 123.70 57.96
CA LEU A 363 -77.61 124.05 57.70
C LEU A 363 -76.80 123.75 58.97
N LEU A 364 -75.89 122.77 58.88
CA LEU A 364 -74.80 122.64 59.85
C LEU A 364 -73.96 123.90 59.74
N THR A 365 -74.27 124.87 60.61
CA THR A 365 -73.47 126.06 60.84
C THR A 365 -72.05 125.63 61.20
N LEU A 366 -71.09 126.08 60.40
CA LEU A 366 -69.68 126.15 60.73
C LEU A 366 -69.50 126.63 62.18
N ARG A 367 -68.95 125.78 63.03
CA ARG A 367 -68.33 126.18 64.29
C ARG A 367 -66.82 126.25 64.05
N GLU A 368 -66.31 127.45 63.88
CA GLU A 368 -64.87 127.70 63.80
C GLU A 368 -64.16 127.28 65.10
N PRO A 369 -62.91 126.80 65.02
CA PRO A 369 -62.05 126.61 66.18
C PRO A 369 -61.36 127.93 66.57
N SER A 370 -61.66 128.45 67.77
CA SER A 370 -60.93 129.55 68.38
C SER A 370 -59.65 129.03 69.06
N THR A 371 -58.53 129.64 68.68
CA THR A 371 -57.21 129.69 69.31
C THR A 371 -57.17 129.56 70.84
N THR A 372 -56.33 128.65 71.35
CA THR A 372 -55.35 128.93 72.43
C THR A 372 -54.22 127.89 72.38
#